data_AF-A0A8J5BWF7-F1
#
_entry.id   AF-A0A8J5BWF7-F1
#
_cell.length_a   1.000
_cell.length_b   1.000
_cell.length_c   1.000
_cell.angle_alpha   90.00
_cell.angle_beta   90.00
_cell.angle_gamma   90.00
#
_symmetry.space_group_name_H-M   'P 1'
#
loop_
_entity.id
_entity.type
_entity.pdbx_description
1 polymer ?
#
loop_
_entity_poly.entity_id
_entity_poly.type
_entity_poly.pdbx_seq_one_letter_code
_entity_poly.pdbx_strand_id
1 'polypeptide(L)'
;MSLDSGTLRKSDPVGSLRLSAQVTYALGALYYLRTHSSSEEISKPEVVEIIQRYLRRRCCEDCTLAPFFPSTNPMRFAYVHRVFGASNVARMLQQIPAEQRRQAADAIALEAYWRVQDPVYGSVGVISRLQREINAAQRELAETQANIALHAARAQSPTTQFDPSIRHNRAPEN
;
A
#
# COMPACT_ATOMS: atom_id res chain seq x y z
N MET A 1 -84.12 -13.96 -18.31
CA MET A 1 -83.49 -14.07 -16.97
C MET A 1 -82.64 -15.32 -17.03
N SER A 2 -81.31 -15.31 -17.00
CA SER A 2 -80.36 -14.32 -16.52
C SER A 2 -79.05 -14.42 -17.32
N LEU A 3 -78.38 -13.27 -17.49
CA LEU A 3 -77.04 -13.15 -18.05
C LEU A 3 -76.03 -13.54 -16.96
N ASP A 4 -75.13 -14.48 -17.25
CA ASP A 4 -74.04 -14.82 -16.32
C ASP A 4 -72.78 -14.04 -16.69
N SER A 5 -72.23 -13.33 -15.71
CA SER A 5 -71.23 -12.29 -15.87
C SER A 5 -69.83 -12.89 -15.81
N GLY A 6 -69.08 -12.77 -16.92
CA GLY A 6 -67.67 -13.12 -16.97
C GLY A 6 -66.86 -12.32 -15.96
N THR A 7 -66.22 -13.00 -15.00
CA THR A 7 -65.23 -12.37 -14.12
C THR A 7 -63.83 -12.59 -14.68
N LEU A 8 -63.30 -11.47 -15.11
CA LEU A 8 -61.98 -11.19 -15.67
C LEU A 8 -60.83 -11.78 -14.83
N ARG A 9 -59.86 -12.38 -15.52
CA ARG A 9 -58.55 -12.76 -14.99
C ARG A 9 -57.89 -11.52 -14.35
N LYS A 10 -57.65 -11.54 -13.04
CA LYS A 10 -56.67 -10.61 -12.44
C LYS A 10 -55.28 -11.13 -12.78
N SER A 11 -54.74 -10.62 -13.88
CA SER A 11 -53.30 -10.50 -14.05
C SER A 11 -52.80 -9.45 -13.06
N ASP A 12 -52.04 -9.88 -12.06
CA ASP A 12 -51.36 -8.98 -11.12
C ASP A 12 -50.38 -8.07 -11.88
N PRO A 13 -50.50 -6.74 -11.81
CA PRO A 13 -49.45 -5.85 -12.25
C PRO A 13 -48.60 -5.40 -11.05
N VAL A 14 -47.31 -5.17 -11.32
CA VAL A 14 -46.35 -4.43 -10.49
C VAL A 14 -45.59 -5.24 -9.41
N GLY A 15 -44.86 -6.25 -9.87
CA GLY A 15 -43.60 -6.68 -9.25
C GLY A 15 -42.42 -5.78 -9.67
N SER A 16 -42.43 -4.47 -9.34
CA SER A 16 -41.39 -3.55 -9.86
C SER A 16 -40.85 -2.49 -8.90
N LEU A 17 -41.39 -2.24 -7.70
CA LEU A 17 -40.91 -1.12 -6.86
C LEU A 17 -40.51 -1.49 -5.42
N ARG A 18 -39.63 -2.50 -5.25
CA ARG A 18 -38.88 -2.71 -3.99
C ARG A 18 -37.36 -2.89 -4.17
N LEU A 19 -36.85 -2.70 -5.38
CA LEU A 19 -35.40 -2.62 -5.64
C LEU A 19 -34.83 -1.18 -5.53
N SER A 20 -35.66 -0.16 -5.34
CA SER A 20 -35.25 1.26 -5.47
C SER A 20 -34.73 1.94 -4.19
N ALA A 21 -34.51 1.21 -3.10
CA ALA A 21 -33.88 1.75 -1.88
C ALA A 21 -32.59 1.02 -1.46
N GLN A 22 -32.55 -0.32 -1.60
CA GLN A 22 -31.38 -1.12 -1.20
C GLN A 22 -30.24 -1.06 -2.23
N VAL A 23 -30.57 -0.99 -3.52
CA VAL A 23 -29.58 -0.87 -4.59
C VAL A 23 -29.01 0.55 -4.66
N THR A 24 -29.84 1.57 -4.40
CA THR A 24 -29.46 2.98 -4.29
C THR A 24 -28.61 3.27 -3.06
N TYR A 25 -28.83 2.60 -1.92
CA TYR A 25 -27.96 2.77 -0.74
C TYR A 25 -26.62 2.05 -0.90
N ALA A 26 -26.59 0.86 -1.51
CA ALA A 26 -25.34 0.15 -1.79
C ALA A 26 -24.53 0.81 -2.91
N LEU A 27 -25.18 1.26 -3.98
CA LEU A 27 -24.54 2.12 -4.98
C LEU A 27 -24.19 3.49 -4.39
N GLY A 28 -24.97 4.03 -3.46
CA GLY A 28 -24.70 5.29 -2.76
C GLY A 28 -23.46 5.21 -1.86
N ALA A 29 -23.28 4.13 -1.10
CA ALA A 29 -22.08 3.88 -0.30
C ALA A 29 -20.85 3.59 -1.19
N LEU A 30 -21.03 2.86 -2.29
CA LEU A 30 -19.96 2.62 -3.27
C LEU A 30 -19.64 3.88 -4.10
N TYR A 31 -20.62 4.75 -4.35
CA TYR A 31 -20.49 6.05 -5.01
C TYR A 31 -19.80 7.05 -4.07
N TYR A 32 -20.15 7.07 -2.78
CA TYR A 32 -19.48 7.87 -1.74
C TYR A 32 -18.01 7.47 -1.58
N LEU A 33 -17.69 6.16 -1.62
CA LEU A 33 -16.32 5.63 -1.67
C LEU A 33 -15.61 5.90 -3.01
N ARG A 34 -16.35 6.21 -4.08
CA ARG A 34 -15.83 6.50 -5.42
C ARG A 34 -15.60 8.01 -5.64
N THR A 35 -16.28 8.89 -4.91
CA THR A 35 -16.22 10.33 -5.22
C THR A 35 -15.27 11.15 -4.35
N HIS A 36 -15.08 10.98 -3.03
CA HIS A 36 -14.16 11.89 -2.30
C HIS A 36 -13.58 11.44 -0.94
N SER A 37 -13.63 10.16 -0.56
CA SER A 37 -13.11 9.80 0.77
C SER A 37 -11.58 9.85 0.86
N SER A 38 -11.02 10.68 1.74
CA SER A 38 -9.62 10.55 2.18
C SER A 38 -9.41 9.17 2.86
N SER A 39 -8.17 8.75 3.08
CA SER A 39 -7.92 7.51 3.83
C SER A 39 -8.58 7.50 5.23
N GLU A 40 -8.77 8.68 5.82
CA GLU A 40 -9.37 8.83 7.16
C GLU A 40 -10.85 8.46 7.14
N GLU A 41 -11.55 8.73 6.03
CA GLU A 41 -12.98 8.41 5.93
C GLU A 41 -13.26 6.92 5.78
N ILE A 42 -12.37 6.15 5.14
CA ILE A 42 -12.54 4.69 5.04
C ILE A 42 -12.36 4.03 6.42
N SER A 43 -11.56 4.65 7.29
CA SER A 43 -11.22 4.13 8.61
C SER A 43 -12.30 4.40 9.67
N LYS A 44 -13.37 5.15 9.31
CA LYS A 44 -14.49 5.43 10.22
C LYS A 44 -15.18 4.12 10.64
N PRO A 45 -15.53 3.94 11.93
CA PRO A 45 -16.05 2.68 12.47
C PRO A 45 -17.34 2.22 11.77
N GLU A 46 -18.23 3.16 11.42
CA GLU A 46 -19.46 2.89 10.67
C GLU A 46 -19.18 2.31 9.28
N VAL A 47 -18.15 2.81 8.60
CA VAL A 47 -17.74 2.35 7.26
C VAL A 47 -17.14 0.95 7.36
N VAL A 48 -16.32 0.69 8.38
CA VAL A 48 -15.71 -0.60 8.66
C VAL A 48 -16.79 -1.68 8.89
N GLU A 49 -17.82 -1.38 9.67
CA GLU A 49 -18.92 -2.31 9.93
C GLU A 49 -19.68 -2.66 8.64
N ILE A 50 -19.93 -1.66 7.78
CA ILE A 50 -20.56 -1.85 6.47
C ILE A 50 -19.70 -2.78 5.59
N ILE A 51 -18.38 -2.56 5.54
CA ILE A 51 -17.44 -3.39 4.78
C ILE A 51 -17.47 -4.83 5.29
N GLN A 52 -17.40 -5.03 6.61
CA GLN A 52 -17.47 -6.37 7.21
C GLN A 52 -18.78 -7.08 6.89
N ARG A 53 -19.90 -6.35 6.94
CA ARG A 53 -21.22 -6.90 6.60
C ARG A 53 -21.31 -7.28 5.13
N TYR A 54 -20.73 -6.47 4.25
CA TYR A 54 -20.67 -6.74 2.82
C TYR A 54 -19.82 -7.98 2.51
N LEU A 55 -18.63 -8.09 3.11
CA LEU A 55 -17.74 -9.25 2.99
C LEU A 55 -18.43 -10.55 3.42
N ARG A 56 -19.11 -10.53 4.58
CA ARG A 56 -19.86 -11.68 5.10
C ARG A 56 -21.05 -12.09 4.23
N ARG A 57 -21.68 -11.14 3.54
CA ARG A 57 -22.87 -11.40 2.69
C ARG A 57 -22.53 -11.87 1.28
N ARG A 58 -21.38 -11.48 0.73
CA ARG A 58 -20.99 -11.80 -0.66
C ARG A 58 -19.99 -12.95 -0.79
N CYS A 59 -19.17 -13.26 0.21
CA CYS A 59 -18.34 -14.45 0.14
C CYS A 59 -19.19 -15.69 0.49
N CYS A 60 -19.46 -16.52 -0.53
CA CYS A 60 -19.89 -17.90 -0.35
C CYS A 60 -18.69 -18.79 0.05
N GLU A 61 -18.94 -20.08 0.34
CA GLU A 61 -17.91 -21.04 0.71
C GLU A 61 -16.80 -21.17 -0.37
N ASP A 62 -17.11 -20.88 -1.63
CA ASP A 62 -16.18 -20.94 -2.77
C ASP A 62 -15.52 -19.59 -3.15
N CYS A 63 -15.53 -18.61 -2.24
CA CYS A 63 -14.99 -17.28 -2.50
C CYS A 63 -13.46 -17.31 -2.72
N THR A 64 -13.00 -17.10 -3.96
CA THR A 64 -11.55 -17.14 -4.32
C THR A 64 -10.69 -16.10 -3.60
N LEU A 65 -11.31 -15.05 -3.06
CA LEU A 65 -10.65 -13.98 -2.31
C LEU A 65 -10.60 -14.24 -0.80
N ALA A 66 -11.47 -15.10 -0.27
CA ALA A 66 -11.59 -15.33 1.18
C ALA A 66 -10.27 -15.72 1.87
N PRO A 67 -9.40 -16.57 1.30
CA PRO A 67 -8.14 -16.95 1.93
C PRO A 67 -7.16 -15.79 2.14
N PHE A 68 -7.32 -14.69 1.40
CA PHE A 68 -6.39 -13.56 1.36
C PHE A 68 -6.95 -12.28 2.00
N PHE A 69 -8.27 -12.21 2.20
CA PHE A 69 -8.99 -11.05 2.71
C PHE A 69 -9.93 -11.46 3.86
N PRO A 70 -9.38 -11.80 5.04
CA PRO A 70 -10.18 -12.23 6.17
C PRO A 70 -11.02 -11.08 6.75
N SER A 71 -12.18 -11.40 7.33
CA SER A 71 -13.06 -10.42 7.97
C SER A 71 -12.46 -9.72 9.19
N THR A 72 -11.37 -10.25 9.75
CA THR A 72 -10.58 -9.63 10.82
C THR A 72 -9.87 -8.36 10.37
N ASN A 73 -9.61 -8.21 9.07
CA ASN A 73 -9.01 -7.02 8.49
C ASN A 73 -9.85 -6.49 7.31
N PRO A 74 -11.00 -5.87 7.60
CA PRO A 74 -11.91 -5.36 6.56
C PRO A 74 -11.28 -4.22 5.75
N MET A 75 -10.41 -3.41 6.36
CA MET A 75 -9.75 -2.28 5.71
C MET A 75 -8.86 -2.70 4.56
N ARG A 76 -8.15 -3.83 4.73
CA ARG A 76 -7.34 -4.43 3.67
C ARG A 76 -8.15 -4.66 2.40
N PHE A 77 -9.34 -5.25 2.52
CA PHE A 77 -10.21 -5.45 1.37
C PHE A 77 -10.80 -4.13 0.85
N ALA A 78 -11.13 -3.19 1.75
CA ALA A 78 -11.68 -1.90 1.37
C ALA A 78 -10.74 -1.12 0.43
N TYR A 79 -9.45 -1.04 0.78
CA TYR A 79 -8.45 -0.40 -0.06
C TYR A 79 -8.34 -1.08 -1.42
N VAL A 80 -8.20 -2.41 -1.42
CA VAL A 80 -8.09 -3.21 -2.65
C VAL A 80 -9.31 -3.07 -3.54
N HIS A 81 -10.50 -3.13 -2.96
CA HIS A 81 -11.77 -2.97 -3.67
C HIS A 81 -11.90 -1.57 -4.28
N ARG A 82 -11.45 -0.53 -3.57
CA ARG A 82 -11.48 0.85 -4.06
C ARG A 82 -10.53 1.07 -5.24
N VAL A 83 -9.30 0.59 -5.14
CA VAL A 83 -8.24 0.87 -6.12
C VAL A 83 -8.34 -0.06 -7.33
N PHE A 84 -8.51 -1.35 -7.11
CA PHE A 84 -8.47 -2.37 -8.17
C PHE A 84 -9.85 -2.94 -8.50
N GLY A 85 -10.73 -3.04 -7.50
CA GLY A 85 -12.03 -3.70 -7.63
C GLY A 85 -11.92 -5.22 -7.42
N ALA A 86 -12.91 -5.81 -6.73
CA ALA A 86 -12.88 -7.24 -6.36
C ALA A 86 -12.76 -8.18 -7.56
N SER A 87 -13.51 -7.94 -8.64
CA SER A 87 -13.48 -8.81 -9.82
C SER A 87 -12.13 -8.79 -10.53
N ASN A 88 -11.46 -7.64 -10.57
CA ASN A 88 -10.12 -7.53 -11.16
C ASN A 88 -9.09 -8.28 -10.33
N VAL A 89 -9.14 -8.12 -9.00
CA VAL A 89 -8.22 -8.80 -8.08
C VAL A 89 -8.43 -10.31 -8.14
N ALA A 90 -9.67 -10.79 -8.19
CA ALA A 90 -9.96 -12.21 -8.37
C ALA A 90 -9.33 -12.74 -9.67
N ARG A 91 -9.47 -12.01 -10.79
CA ARG A 91 -8.88 -12.37 -12.08
C ARG A 91 -7.34 -12.37 -12.03
N MET A 92 -6.73 -11.35 -11.44
CA MET A 92 -5.27 -11.24 -11.29
C MET A 92 -4.72 -12.40 -10.46
N LEU A 93 -5.35 -12.72 -9.33
CA LEU A 93 -4.90 -13.82 -8.49
C LEU A 93 -5.07 -15.18 -9.17
N GLN A 94 -6.14 -15.37 -9.96
CA GLN A 94 -6.33 -16.62 -10.72
C GLN A 94 -5.24 -16.87 -11.77
N GLN A 95 -4.66 -15.81 -12.34
CA GLN A 95 -3.54 -15.90 -13.31
C GLN A 95 -2.20 -16.24 -12.66
N ILE A 96 -2.11 -16.17 -11.33
CA ILE A 96 -0.89 -16.42 -10.57
C ILE A 96 -0.90 -17.86 -10.02
N PRO A 97 0.25 -18.56 -10.02
CA PRO A 97 0.38 -19.88 -9.39
C PRO A 97 -0.08 -19.87 -7.93
N ALA A 98 -0.77 -20.93 -7.49
CA ALA A 98 -1.47 -20.96 -6.21
C ALA A 98 -0.56 -20.64 -5.02
N GLU A 99 0.68 -21.11 -5.06
CA GLU A 99 1.70 -20.89 -4.03
C GLU A 99 2.12 -19.40 -3.90
N GLN A 100 2.02 -18.62 -4.96
CA GLN A 100 2.40 -17.20 -4.96
C GLN A 100 1.21 -16.26 -4.72
N ARG A 101 -0.03 -16.75 -4.79
CA ARG A 101 -1.24 -15.91 -4.67
C ARG A 101 -1.31 -15.14 -3.35
N ARG A 102 -0.82 -15.72 -2.25
CA ARG A 102 -0.78 -15.04 -0.94
C ARG A 102 0.12 -13.80 -1.01
N GLN A 103 1.35 -13.97 -1.47
CA GLN A 103 2.31 -12.88 -1.63
C GLN A 103 1.81 -11.82 -2.63
N ALA A 104 1.20 -12.24 -3.73
CA ALA A 104 0.59 -11.33 -4.69
C ALA A 104 -0.56 -10.53 -4.07
N ALA A 105 -1.43 -11.16 -3.28
CA ALA A 105 -2.50 -10.47 -2.58
C ALA A 105 -1.96 -9.47 -1.54
N ASP A 106 -0.85 -9.79 -0.86
CA ASP A 106 -0.15 -8.87 0.04
C ASP A 106 0.40 -7.64 -0.70
N ALA A 107 1.06 -7.85 -1.84
CA ALA A 107 1.57 -6.76 -2.67
C ALA A 107 0.43 -5.87 -3.20
N ILE A 108 -0.66 -6.46 -3.71
CA ILE A 108 -1.85 -5.73 -4.17
C ILE A 108 -2.47 -4.91 -3.03
N ALA A 109 -2.55 -5.48 -1.83
CA ALA A 109 -3.10 -4.77 -0.67
C ALA A 109 -2.23 -3.59 -0.24
N LEU A 110 -0.91 -3.76 -0.24
CA LEU A 110 0.03 -2.69 0.09
C LEU A 110 -0.02 -1.57 -0.95
N GLU A 111 -0.03 -1.91 -2.24
CA GLU A 111 -0.17 -0.95 -3.34
C GLU A 111 -1.48 -0.17 -3.22
N ALA A 112 -2.60 -0.86 -2.95
CA ALA A 112 -3.89 -0.22 -2.75
C ALA A 112 -3.90 0.75 -1.56
N TYR A 113 -3.28 0.34 -0.44
CA TYR A 113 -3.14 1.20 0.73
C TYR A 113 -2.42 2.49 0.36
N TRP A 114 -1.26 2.41 -0.30
CA TRP A 114 -0.49 3.59 -0.67
C TRP A 114 -1.22 4.49 -1.68
N ARG A 115 -1.92 3.93 -2.67
CA ARG A 115 -2.73 4.74 -3.60
C ARG A 115 -3.92 5.44 -2.94
N VAL A 116 -4.41 4.92 -1.83
CA VAL A 116 -5.45 5.59 -1.03
C VAL A 116 -4.86 6.73 -0.20
N GLN A 117 -3.64 6.58 0.33
CA GLN A 117 -2.94 7.66 1.04
C GLN A 117 -2.49 8.78 0.10
N ASP A 118 -1.91 8.40 -1.03
CA ASP A 118 -1.38 9.29 -2.04
C ASP A 118 -1.97 8.90 -3.41
N PRO A 119 -3.08 9.52 -3.83
CA PRO A 119 -3.72 9.24 -5.12
C PRO A 119 -2.84 9.54 -6.33
N VAL A 120 -1.83 10.42 -6.17
CA VAL A 120 -0.97 10.88 -7.24
C VAL A 120 0.20 9.93 -7.42
N TYR A 121 1.00 9.71 -6.36
CA TYR A 121 2.24 8.94 -6.45
C TYR A 121 2.17 7.56 -5.81
N GLY A 122 1.19 7.29 -4.94
CA GLY A 122 1.04 6.00 -4.27
C GLY A 122 2.34 5.48 -3.65
N SER A 123 2.70 4.23 -3.96
CA SER A 123 3.93 3.61 -3.48
C SER A 123 5.19 4.24 -4.08
N VAL A 124 5.12 4.83 -5.27
CA VAL A 124 6.25 5.50 -5.95
C VAL A 124 6.74 6.70 -5.13
N GLY A 125 5.83 7.43 -4.48
CA GLY A 125 6.20 8.54 -3.59
C GLY A 125 7.01 8.06 -2.38
N VAL A 126 6.61 6.93 -1.79
CA VAL A 126 7.31 6.28 -0.68
C VAL A 126 8.69 5.79 -1.13
N ILE A 127 8.77 5.09 -2.25
CA ILE A 127 10.02 4.60 -2.84
C ILE A 127 10.98 5.77 -3.10
N SER A 128 10.48 6.84 -3.71
CA SER A 128 11.28 8.03 -4.04
C SER A 128 11.81 8.74 -2.79
N ARG A 129 11.03 8.77 -1.70
CA ARG A 129 11.49 9.31 -0.41
C ARG A 129 12.61 8.43 0.16
N LEU A 130 12.39 7.11 0.25
CA LEU A 130 13.37 6.17 0.79
C LEU A 130 14.68 6.19 -0.01
N GLN A 131 14.62 6.28 -1.33
CA GLN A 131 15.81 6.41 -2.18
C GLN A 131 16.61 7.68 -1.87
N ARG A 132 15.94 8.81 -1.61
CA ARG A 132 16.63 10.05 -1.19
C ARG A 132 17.27 9.91 0.18
N GLU A 133 16.61 9.25 1.13
CA GLU A 133 17.14 8.98 2.47
C GLU A 133 18.38 8.07 2.40
N ILE A 134 18.33 6.99 1.61
CA ILE A 134 19.47 6.10 1.35
C ILE A 134 20.64 6.89 0.76
N ASN A 135 20.40 7.70 -0.27
CA ASN A 135 21.43 8.51 -0.92
C ASN A 135 22.03 9.57 0.02
N ALA A 136 21.24 10.13 0.94
CA ALA A 136 21.74 11.05 1.96
C ALA A 136 22.65 10.32 2.95
N ALA A 137 22.20 9.18 3.49
CA ALA A 137 22.97 8.38 4.43
C ALA A 137 24.29 7.85 3.81
N GLN A 138 24.26 7.43 2.55
CA GLN A 138 25.47 6.99 1.83
C GLN A 138 26.48 8.12 1.65
N ARG A 139 26.03 9.36 1.40
CA ARG A 139 26.91 10.52 1.31
C ARG A 139 27.56 10.85 2.65
N GLU A 140 26.77 10.89 3.73
CA GLU A 140 27.27 11.13 5.08
C GLU A 140 28.30 10.06 5.51
N LEU A 141 28.04 8.79 5.17
CA LEU A 141 28.98 7.70 5.41
C LEU A 141 30.29 7.91 4.65
N ALA A 142 30.22 8.26 3.36
CA ALA A 142 31.41 8.50 2.54
C ALA A 142 32.24 9.70 3.05
N GLU A 143 31.58 10.79 3.45
CA GLU A 143 32.23 11.96 4.05
C GLU A 143 32.93 11.59 5.36
N THR A 144 32.26 10.83 6.22
CA THR A 144 32.82 10.37 7.50
C THR A 144 34.03 9.46 7.29
N GLN A 145 33.94 8.51 6.34
CA GLN A 145 35.05 7.63 5.98
C GLN A 145 36.25 8.41 5.43
N ALA A 146 36.00 9.41 4.58
CA ALA A 146 37.06 10.28 4.07
C ALA A 146 37.75 11.08 5.20
N ASN A 147 36.97 11.62 6.14
CA ASN A 147 37.50 12.31 7.31
C ASN A 147 38.37 11.38 8.18
N ILE A 148 37.91 10.16 8.45
CA ILE A 148 38.69 9.15 9.19
C ILE A 148 40.02 8.86 8.49
N ALA A 149 40.01 8.65 7.17
CA ALA A 149 41.22 8.39 6.39
C ALA A 149 42.21 9.56 6.44
N LEU A 150 41.72 10.80 6.34
CA LEU A 150 42.55 12.01 6.45
C LEU A 150 43.20 12.13 7.84
N HIS A 151 42.45 11.88 8.91
CA HIS A 151 42.99 11.89 10.28
C HIS A 151 44.01 10.77 10.50
N ALA A 152 43.76 9.56 9.99
CA ALA A 152 44.70 8.45 10.07
C ALA A 152 46.02 8.76 9.33
N ALA A 153 45.94 9.36 8.14
CA ALA A 153 47.13 9.77 7.38
C ALA A 153 47.93 10.87 8.10
N ARG A 154 47.25 11.85 8.72
CA ARG A 154 47.89 12.91 9.54
C ARG A 154 48.56 12.37 10.80
N ALA A 155 48.02 11.31 11.39
CA ALA A 155 48.65 10.66 12.55
C ALA A 155 49.93 9.89 12.18
N GLN A 156 50.14 9.56 10.90
CA GLN A 156 51.29 8.80 10.40
C GLN A 156 52.41 9.68 9.82
N SER A 157 52.23 11.00 9.69
CA SER A 157 53.34 11.88 9.31
C SER A 157 54.39 11.90 10.42
N PRO A 158 55.64 11.43 10.17
CA PRO A 158 56.67 11.46 11.17
C PRO A 158 57.01 12.91 11.50
N THR A 159 56.88 13.28 12.77
CA THR A 159 57.50 14.50 13.32
C THR A 159 58.99 14.41 12.99
N THR A 160 59.41 15.05 11.91
CA THR A 160 60.83 15.19 11.59
C THR A 160 61.37 16.14 12.64
N GLN A 161 61.82 15.58 13.77
CA GLN A 161 62.68 16.29 14.70
C GLN A 161 63.93 16.66 13.92
N PHE A 162 64.00 17.91 13.48
CA PHE A 162 65.23 18.54 13.02
C PHE A 162 66.14 18.61 14.25
N ASP A 163 67.04 17.65 14.40
CA ASP A 163 68.08 17.69 15.42
C ASP A 163 69.18 18.67 14.95
N PRO A 164 69.37 19.84 15.58
CA PRO A 164 70.36 20.81 15.14
C PRO A 164 71.81 20.41 15.50
N SER A 165 72.02 19.22 16.07
CA SER A 165 73.27 18.89 16.77
C SER A 165 74.35 18.19 15.92
N ILE A 166 74.13 17.95 14.62
CA ILE A 166 75.20 17.45 13.74
C ILE A 166 76.12 18.61 13.29
N ARG A 167 76.94 19.08 14.23
CA ARG A 167 78.26 19.65 13.97
C ARG A 167 79.29 18.82 14.72
N HIS A 168 79.80 17.77 14.10
CA HIS A 168 80.94 17.01 14.63
C HIS A 168 82.02 16.87 13.55
N ASN A 169 82.95 17.83 13.58
CA ASN A 169 84.39 17.72 13.45
C ASN A 169 84.96 16.65 12.50
N ARG A 170 85.43 17.11 11.32
CA ARG A 170 86.50 16.45 10.58
C ARG A 170 87.84 16.91 11.19
N ALA A 171 88.52 16.00 11.90
CA ALA A 171 89.90 16.16 12.37
C ALA A 171 90.88 15.49 11.36
N PRO A 172 92.21 15.53 11.57
CA PRO A 172 93.15 16.28 10.73
C PRO A 172 94.08 15.37 9.91
N GLU A 173 94.70 15.87 8.84
CA GLU A 173 95.86 15.22 8.23
C GLU A 173 96.91 16.26 7.79
N ASN A 174 98.10 16.10 8.40
CA ASN A 174 99.48 16.54 8.10
C ASN A 174 99.76 17.74 7.19
#